data_AF-A0A3G2S848-F1
#
_entry.id   AF-A0A3G2S848-F1
#
_cell.length_a   1.000
_cell.length_b   1.000
_cell.length_c   1.000
_cell.angle_alpha   90.00
_cell.angle_beta   90.00
_cell.angle_gamma   90.00
#
_symmetry.space_group_name_H-M   'P 1'
#
loop_
_entity.id
_entity.type
_entity.pdbx_description
1 polymer ?
#
loop_
_entity_poly.entity_id
_entity_poly.type
_entity_poly.pdbx_seq_one_letter_code
_entity_poly.pdbx_strand_id
1 'polypeptide(L)'
;MAPLTSRSIFGTDPVDEFASGIADWIWENSQGHEALEIEAKIGVMIDKSTNARIRLPIYTEAIVNMNEINARFESNMSMKQHQIYNKLLNDLVAYSAQNLPQNEHMAYQHRKETDTFYDEVSEITGQREHIRVTRDTRTKEIVPNGVVKKTRIADLNVFCPTQPFDYRISINIETPMYLPQSMSHPTFSREKDRLSYIQQNFSIDLTQVIEANRPSEPLHELEIEIRDVNYLMHLANEAQQIKGESDRVWTQFEDHVLVLLNNIRLLIRNHDFGSGGR
;
A
#
# COMPACT_ATOMS: atom_id res chain seq x y z
N MET A 1 33.18 19.04 -26.57
CA MET A 1 33.56 17.76 -25.93
C MET A 1 32.34 16.89 -25.89
N ALA A 2 32.42 15.63 -26.35
CA ALA A 2 31.35 14.68 -26.10
C ALA A 2 31.25 14.43 -24.58
N PRO A 3 30.05 14.33 -23.99
CA PRO A 3 29.93 14.04 -22.58
C PRO A 3 30.59 12.68 -22.30
N LEU A 4 31.47 12.64 -21.30
CA LEU A 4 32.14 11.44 -20.79
C LEU A 4 31.17 10.57 -19.98
N THR A 5 30.01 10.26 -20.54
CA THR A 5 28.88 9.63 -19.83
C THR A 5 28.44 8.36 -20.56
N SER A 6 29.36 7.40 -20.77
CA SER A 6 28.89 6.03 -21.00
C SER A 6 28.27 5.54 -19.69
N ARG A 7 27.08 4.93 -19.79
CA ARG A 7 26.28 4.47 -18.64
C ARG A 7 27.05 3.48 -17.76
N SER A 8 27.85 2.62 -18.39
CA SER A 8 28.84 1.77 -17.74
C SER A 8 29.95 1.40 -18.73
N ILE A 9 30.95 0.64 -18.28
CA ILE A 9 31.96 0.01 -19.16
C ILE A 9 31.36 -1.10 -20.05
N PHE A 10 30.16 -1.58 -19.73
CA PHE A 10 29.42 -2.59 -20.48
C PHE A 10 28.42 -1.97 -21.48
N GLY A 11 28.29 -0.63 -21.49
CA GLY A 11 27.34 0.07 -22.35
C GLY A 11 25.87 -0.05 -21.92
N THR A 12 25.58 -0.67 -20.77
CA THR A 12 24.25 -0.85 -20.20
C THR A 12 24.21 -0.49 -18.71
N ASP A 13 23.04 -0.17 -18.17
CA ASP A 13 22.85 -0.01 -16.73
C ASP A 13 22.63 -1.38 -16.07
N PRO A 14 23.19 -1.64 -14.87
CA PRO A 14 22.76 -2.78 -14.09
C PRO A 14 21.29 -2.62 -13.69
N VAL A 15 20.59 -3.74 -13.57
CA VAL A 15 19.23 -3.79 -13.03
C VAL A 15 19.27 -3.38 -11.54
N ASP A 16 18.29 -2.59 -11.10
CA ASP A 16 18.09 -2.29 -9.67
C ASP A 16 17.61 -3.57 -8.96
N GLU A 17 18.54 -4.26 -8.30
CA GLU A 17 18.26 -5.51 -7.56
C GLU A 17 17.16 -5.35 -6.51
N PHE A 18 17.03 -4.17 -5.90
CA PHE A 18 16.01 -3.92 -4.90
C PHE A 18 14.62 -3.83 -5.54
N ALA A 19 14.48 -3.02 -6.58
CA ALA A 19 13.21 -2.88 -7.30
C ALA A 19 12.80 -4.19 -7.95
N SER A 20 13.74 -4.87 -8.61
CA SER A 20 13.44 -6.14 -9.27
C SER A 20 13.23 -7.30 -8.30
N GLY A 21 13.87 -7.30 -7.13
CA GLY A 21 13.57 -8.27 -6.07
C GLY A 21 12.15 -8.11 -5.51
N ILE A 22 11.67 -6.87 -5.37
CA ILE A 22 10.28 -6.61 -4.99
C ILE A 22 9.32 -7.01 -6.13
N ALA A 23 9.68 -6.74 -7.39
CA ALA A 23 8.88 -7.15 -8.54
C ALA A 23 8.72 -8.68 -8.62
N ASP A 24 9.82 -9.41 -8.43
CA ASP A 24 9.83 -10.88 -8.38
C ASP A 24 8.93 -11.38 -7.26
N TRP A 25 9.08 -10.83 -6.05
CA TRP A 25 8.24 -11.17 -4.91
C TRP A 25 6.75 -10.89 -5.17
N ILE A 26 6.41 -9.75 -5.80
CA ILE A 26 5.02 -9.42 -6.16
C ILE A 26 4.47 -10.48 -7.11
N TRP A 27 5.18 -10.80 -8.20
CA TRP A 27 4.71 -11.77 -9.18
C TRP A 27 4.55 -13.16 -8.57
N GLU A 28 5.55 -13.63 -7.81
CA GLU A 28 5.55 -14.96 -7.18
C GLU A 28 4.34 -15.17 -6.26
N ASN A 29 3.95 -14.13 -5.51
CA ASN A 29 2.84 -14.18 -4.55
C ASN A 29 1.48 -13.78 -5.16
N SER A 30 1.46 -13.35 -6.42
CA SER A 30 0.23 -12.90 -7.09
C SER A 30 -0.22 -13.82 -8.23
N GLN A 31 0.70 -14.57 -8.85
CA GLN A 31 0.37 -15.44 -9.97
C GLN A 31 -0.70 -16.49 -9.58
N GLY A 32 -1.69 -16.69 -10.47
CA GLY A 32 -2.77 -17.66 -10.25
C GLY A 32 -3.87 -17.22 -9.29
N HIS A 33 -3.79 -16.01 -8.72
CA HIS A 33 -4.85 -15.43 -7.90
C HIS A 33 -5.69 -14.40 -8.68
N GLU A 34 -6.97 -14.34 -8.34
CA GLU A 34 -7.92 -13.32 -8.82
C GLU A 34 -8.33 -12.41 -7.66
N ALA A 35 -8.94 -11.27 -7.96
CA ALA A 35 -9.40 -10.29 -6.97
C ALA A 35 -8.29 -9.83 -6.00
N LEU A 36 -7.08 -9.65 -6.55
CA LEU A 36 -5.91 -9.19 -5.82
C LEU A 36 -6.02 -7.70 -5.45
N GLU A 37 -5.51 -7.39 -4.27
CA GLU A 37 -5.24 -6.04 -3.81
C GLU A 37 -3.76 -5.98 -3.39
N ILE A 38 -3.02 -5.03 -3.96
CA ILE A 38 -1.61 -4.77 -3.63
C ILE A 38 -1.52 -3.36 -3.06
N GLU A 39 -1.18 -3.27 -1.78
CA GLU A 39 -1.11 -2.03 -1.02
C GLU A 39 0.22 -1.90 -0.28
N ALA A 40 0.78 -0.70 -0.21
CA ALA A 40 1.92 -0.35 0.61
C ALA A 40 1.46 0.57 1.74
N LYS A 41 1.70 0.16 2.99
CA LYS A 41 1.38 0.96 4.18
C LYS A 41 2.63 1.62 4.72
N ILE A 42 2.51 2.90 5.07
CA ILE A 42 3.56 3.66 5.76
C ILE A 42 3.35 3.51 7.26
N GLY A 43 4.45 3.26 7.99
CA GLY A 43 4.39 2.94 9.41
C GLY A 43 5.77 2.77 10.02
N VAL A 44 5.88 2.02 11.10
CA VAL A 44 7.16 1.73 11.77
C VAL A 44 7.26 0.27 12.18
N MET A 45 8.46 -0.30 12.08
CA MET A 45 8.74 -1.61 12.66
C MET A 45 9.15 -1.48 14.12
N ILE A 46 8.37 -2.05 15.02
CA ILE A 46 8.53 -1.99 16.47
C ILE A 46 9.06 -3.31 17.00
N ASP A 47 10.15 -3.26 17.76
CA ASP A 47 10.66 -4.39 18.54
C ASP A 47 9.65 -4.73 19.64
N LYS A 48 9.20 -5.98 19.71
CA LYS A 48 8.17 -6.43 20.65
C LYS A 48 8.65 -6.49 22.10
N SER A 49 9.97 -6.54 22.32
CA SER A 49 10.60 -6.58 23.64
C SER A 49 10.74 -5.17 24.24
N THR A 50 11.14 -4.19 23.42
CA THR A 50 11.41 -2.82 23.88
C THR A 50 10.30 -1.83 23.60
N ASN A 51 9.35 -2.20 22.74
CA ASN A 51 8.29 -1.32 22.24
C ASN A 51 8.81 -0.05 21.54
N ALA A 52 10.05 -0.08 21.07
CA ALA A 52 10.70 0.99 20.31
C ALA A 52 10.88 0.58 18.85
N ARG A 53 11.05 1.57 17.95
CA ARG A 53 11.39 1.28 16.56
C ARG A 53 12.71 0.49 16.50
N ILE A 54 12.73 -0.56 15.69
CA ILE A 54 13.89 -1.44 15.55
C ILE A 54 15.12 -0.65 15.10
N ARG A 55 16.31 -1.17 15.41
CA ARG A 55 17.59 -0.66 14.90
C ARG A 55 18.36 -1.82 14.31
N LEU A 56 18.67 -1.74 13.03
CA LEU A 56 19.49 -2.70 12.31
C LEU A 56 20.85 -2.07 11.96
N PRO A 57 21.95 -2.84 11.91
CA PRO A 57 23.29 -2.33 11.59
C PRO A 57 23.48 -2.07 10.09
N ILE A 58 22.59 -1.28 9.48
CA ILE A 58 22.58 -0.94 8.05
C ILE A 58 22.31 0.56 7.84
N TYR A 59 22.75 1.11 6.72
CA TYR A 59 22.64 2.55 6.42
C TYR A 59 21.63 2.90 5.33
N THR A 60 21.16 1.91 4.59
CA THR A 60 20.21 2.08 3.47
C THR A 60 18.92 1.32 3.75
N GLU A 61 17.90 1.61 2.94
CA GLU A 61 16.69 0.81 3.00
C GLU A 61 16.99 -0.66 2.69
N ALA A 62 16.33 -1.58 3.38
CA ALA A 62 16.50 -3.01 3.18
C ALA A 62 15.21 -3.77 3.46
N ILE A 63 15.00 -4.83 2.66
CA ILE A 63 13.94 -5.80 2.88
C ILE A 63 14.27 -6.60 4.13
N VAL A 64 13.31 -6.70 5.05
CA VAL A 64 13.47 -7.37 6.34
C VAL A 64 12.58 -8.60 6.39
N ASN A 65 13.19 -9.75 6.68
CA ASN A 65 12.46 -10.96 7.02
C ASN A 65 11.93 -10.84 8.46
N MET A 66 10.66 -10.46 8.60
CA MET A 66 10.00 -10.30 9.90
C MET A 66 9.87 -11.59 10.72
N ASN A 67 10.05 -12.77 10.10
CA ASN A 67 10.00 -14.04 10.83
C ASN A 67 11.29 -14.31 11.62
N GLU A 68 12.40 -13.67 11.25
CA GLU A 68 13.72 -13.84 11.86
C GLU A 68 13.99 -12.79 12.96
N ILE A 69 13.07 -11.86 13.18
CA ILE A 69 13.22 -10.79 14.17
C ILE A 69 11.99 -10.69 15.07
N ASN A 70 12.19 -10.36 16.35
CA ASN A 70 11.09 -10.18 17.29
C ASN A 70 10.43 -8.80 17.14
N ALA A 71 9.87 -8.52 15.96
CA ALA A 71 9.27 -7.22 15.64
C ALA A 71 7.82 -7.36 15.15
N ARG A 72 7.10 -6.24 15.13
CA ARG A 72 5.80 -6.05 14.47
C ARG A 72 5.84 -4.78 13.63
N PHE A 73 4.98 -4.70 12.64
CA PHE A 73 4.76 -3.45 11.91
C PHE A 73 3.54 -2.75 12.48
N GLU A 74 3.64 -1.45 12.71
CA GLU A 74 2.53 -0.60 13.10
C GLU A 74 2.25 0.42 12.00
N SER A 75 1.10 0.30 11.35
CA SER A 75 0.60 1.33 10.43
C SER A 75 -0.13 2.38 11.24
N ASN A 76 0.60 3.41 11.65
CA ASN A 76 0.05 4.56 12.33
C ASN A 76 1.01 5.75 12.20
N MET A 77 0.49 6.96 12.35
CA MET A 77 1.27 8.18 12.46
C MET A 77 0.61 9.16 13.43
N SER A 78 1.33 10.21 13.81
CA SER A 78 0.72 11.29 14.60
C SER A 78 -0.32 12.05 13.79
N MET A 79 -1.34 12.61 14.46
CA MET A 79 -2.29 13.53 13.83
C MET A 79 -1.60 14.70 13.11
N LYS A 80 -0.47 15.19 13.64
CA LYS A 80 0.32 16.24 13.00
C LYS A 80 0.88 15.78 11.65
N GLN A 81 1.44 14.57 11.57
CA GLN A 81 1.93 14.00 10.31
C GLN A 81 0.77 13.76 9.33
N HIS A 82 -0.37 13.29 9.80
CA HIS A 82 -1.57 13.15 8.98
C HIS A 82 -2.00 14.50 8.36
N GLN A 83 -2.01 15.58 9.13
CA GLN A 83 -2.29 16.92 8.61
C GLN A 83 -1.27 17.41 7.57
N ILE A 84 0.02 17.09 7.77
CA ILE A 84 1.10 17.41 6.82
C ILE A 84 0.86 16.68 5.49
N TYR A 85 0.55 15.39 5.52
CA TYR A 85 0.24 14.62 4.32
C TYR A 85 -1.01 15.09 3.61
N ASN A 86 -2.07 15.42 4.34
CA ASN A 86 -3.27 16.01 3.76
C ASN A 86 -2.94 17.31 3.00
N LYS A 87 -2.14 18.20 3.59
CA LYS A 87 -1.69 19.43 2.92
C LYS A 87 -0.87 19.12 1.67
N LEU A 88 0.13 18.24 1.78
CA LEU A 88 0.98 17.84 0.66
C LEU A 88 0.16 17.32 -0.52
N LEU A 89 -0.75 16.39 -0.27
CA LEU A 89 -1.56 15.74 -1.30
C LEU A 89 -2.55 16.72 -1.94
N ASN A 90 -3.15 17.63 -1.17
CA ASN A 90 -3.99 18.70 -1.73
C ASN A 90 -3.19 19.68 -2.60
N ASP A 91 -1.96 20.03 -2.19
CA ASP A 91 -1.07 20.87 -2.99
C ASP A 91 -0.67 20.18 -4.30
N LEU A 92 -0.46 18.85 -4.28
CA LEU A 92 -0.20 18.05 -5.50
C LEU A 92 -1.41 17.99 -6.43
N VAL A 93 -2.63 17.89 -5.90
CA VAL A 93 -3.86 18.01 -6.70
C VAL A 93 -3.91 19.35 -7.41
N ALA A 94 -3.72 20.46 -6.67
CA ALA A 94 -3.74 21.80 -7.24
C ALA A 94 -2.63 22.00 -8.28
N TYR A 95 -1.41 21.53 -8.00
CA TYR A 95 -0.29 21.58 -8.93
C TYR A 95 -0.58 20.82 -10.22
N SER A 96 -1.06 19.58 -10.12
CA SER A 96 -1.32 18.72 -11.28
C SER A 96 -2.37 19.32 -12.22
N ALA A 97 -3.45 19.87 -11.65
CA ALA A 97 -4.53 20.50 -12.42
C ALA A 97 -4.06 21.74 -13.22
N GLN A 98 -3.04 22.45 -12.72
CA GLN A 98 -2.52 23.68 -13.34
C GLN A 98 -1.35 23.44 -14.28
N ASN A 99 -0.50 22.46 -13.99
CA ASN A 99 0.83 22.34 -14.61
C ASN A 99 1.02 21.06 -15.45
N LEU A 100 0.16 20.05 -15.30
CA LEU A 100 0.32 18.77 -15.97
C LEU A 100 -0.77 18.54 -17.05
N PRO A 101 -0.50 17.66 -18.03
CA PRO A 101 -1.51 17.17 -18.97
C PRO A 101 -2.70 16.53 -18.25
N GLN A 102 -3.89 16.57 -18.87
CA GLN A 102 -5.14 16.09 -18.25
C GLN A 102 -5.09 14.62 -17.80
N ASN A 103 -4.38 13.76 -18.52
CA ASN A 103 -4.19 12.34 -18.19
C ASN A 103 -3.24 12.10 -16.99
N GLU A 104 -2.56 13.15 -16.52
CA GLU A 104 -1.67 13.12 -15.36
C GLU A 104 -2.25 13.91 -14.16
N HIS A 105 -3.47 14.43 -14.29
CA HIS A 105 -4.16 15.11 -13.19
C HIS A 105 -4.43 14.14 -12.06
N MET A 106 -4.18 14.62 -10.84
CA MET A 106 -4.51 13.89 -9.62
C MET A 106 -5.96 14.19 -9.24
N ALA A 107 -6.80 13.16 -9.18
CA ALA A 107 -8.16 13.26 -8.71
C ALA A 107 -8.22 13.15 -7.18
N TYR A 108 -9.24 13.76 -6.58
CA TYR A 108 -9.47 13.74 -5.13
C TYR A 108 -10.88 13.22 -4.83
N GLN A 109 -10.99 12.38 -3.80
CA GLN A 109 -12.26 11.90 -3.27
C GLN A 109 -12.22 11.79 -1.76
N HIS A 110 -13.32 12.20 -1.11
CA HIS A 110 -13.49 12.09 0.33
C HIS A 110 -14.65 11.13 0.63
N ARG A 111 -14.39 10.08 1.42
CA ARG A 111 -15.41 9.09 1.82
C ARG A 111 -15.43 8.93 3.33
N LYS A 112 -16.63 8.77 3.88
CA LYS A 112 -16.84 8.38 5.28
C LYS A 112 -17.57 7.07 5.32
N GLU A 113 -16.89 6.02 5.71
CA GLU A 113 -17.36 4.64 5.61
C GLU A 113 -17.39 3.98 7.00
N THR A 114 -18.35 3.10 7.23
CA THR A 114 -18.40 2.25 8.42
C THR A 114 -18.14 0.82 7.99
N ASP A 115 -17.05 0.23 8.47
CA ASP A 115 -16.78 -1.20 8.31
C ASP A 115 -17.42 -1.95 9.47
N THR A 116 -18.17 -3.01 9.18
CA THR A 116 -18.71 -3.93 10.19
C THR A 116 -18.36 -5.36 9.82
N PHE A 117 -17.89 -6.12 10.80
CA PHE A 117 -17.34 -7.46 10.61
C PHE A 117 -18.28 -8.51 11.18
N TYR A 118 -18.44 -9.61 10.44
CA TYR A 118 -19.32 -10.71 10.77
C TYR A 118 -18.57 -12.02 10.58
N ASP A 119 -18.85 -12.97 11.45
CA ASP A 119 -18.26 -14.30 11.37
C ASP A 119 -19.35 -15.31 11.08
N GLU A 120 -19.27 -15.97 9.93
CA GLU A 120 -20.23 -16.99 9.51
C GLU A 120 -19.53 -18.31 9.19
N VAL A 121 -20.22 -19.43 9.33
CA VAL A 121 -19.69 -20.73 8.91
C VAL A 121 -20.16 -20.98 7.48
N SER A 122 -19.22 -21.11 6.55
CA SER A 122 -19.49 -21.42 5.16
C SER A 122 -20.22 -22.77 5.06
N GLU A 123 -21.40 -22.79 4.45
CA GLU A 123 -22.16 -24.03 4.23
C GLU A 123 -21.43 -25.00 3.28
N ILE A 124 -20.55 -24.47 2.41
CA ILE A 124 -19.81 -25.26 1.41
C ILE A 124 -18.55 -25.87 2.03
N THR A 125 -17.75 -25.05 2.73
CA THR A 125 -16.44 -25.47 3.22
C THR A 125 -16.43 -25.89 4.68
N GLY A 126 -17.48 -25.55 5.44
CA GLY A 126 -17.53 -25.72 6.89
C GLY A 126 -16.57 -24.81 7.66
N GLN A 127 -15.84 -23.92 6.99
CA GLN A 127 -14.87 -23.02 7.61
C GLN A 127 -15.53 -21.71 8.04
N ARG A 128 -14.96 -21.10 9.08
CA ARG A 128 -15.35 -19.76 9.53
C ARG A 128 -14.85 -18.71 8.55
N GLU A 129 -15.75 -17.87 8.06
CA GLU A 129 -15.48 -16.77 7.16
C GLU A 129 -15.66 -15.44 7.89
N HIS A 130 -14.63 -14.60 7.82
CA HIS A 130 -14.63 -13.25 8.37
C HIS A 130 -15.04 -12.26 7.27
N ILE A 131 -16.30 -11.85 7.27
CA ILE A 131 -16.91 -11.01 6.24
C ILE A 131 -16.92 -9.55 6.70
N ARG A 132 -16.34 -8.66 5.90
CA ARG A 132 -16.43 -7.21 6.07
C ARG A 132 -17.59 -6.68 5.23
N VAL A 133 -18.48 -5.92 5.86
CA VAL A 133 -19.53 -5.13 5.20
C VAL A 133 -19.25 -3.65 5.41
N THR A 134 -18.98 -2.94 4.32
CA THR A 134 -18.70 -1.51 4.28
C THR A 134 -19.95 -0.74 3.87
N ARG A 135 -20.29 0.30 4.64
CA ARG A 135 -21.44 1.19 4.40
C ARG A 135 -21.02 2.64 4.34
N ASP A 136 -21.72 3.46 3.55
CA ASP A 136 -21.62 4.90 3.69
C ASP A 136 -22.13 5.31 5.08
N THR A 137 -21.35 6.11 5.80
CA THR A 137 -21.64 6.45 7.20
C THR A 137 -22.91 7.29 7.33
N ARG A 138 -23.25 8.09 6.31
CA ARG A 138 -24.40 8.99 6.31
C ARG A 138 -25.66 8.28 5.81
N THR A 139 -25.61 7.64 4.63
CA THR A 139 -26.80 7.00 4.04
C THR A 139 -27.07 5.61 4.60
N LYS A 140 -26.07 4.98 5.24
CA LYS A 140 -26.09 3.60 5.72
C LYS A 140 -26.28 2.55 4.61
N GLU A 141 -26.21 2.97 3.36
CA GLU A 141 -26.24 2.08 2.20
C GLU A 141 -24.92 1.32 2.09
N ILE A 142 -25.00 0.08 1.64
CA ILE A 142 -23.81 -0.74 1.35
C ILE A 142 -23.11 -0.16 0.14
N VAL A 143 -21.81 0.11 0.26
CA VAL A 143 -21.04 0.64 -0.87
C VAL A 143 -20.91 -0.43 -1.96
N PRO A 144 -20.84 -0.06 -3.25
CA PRO A 144 -20.59 -1.02 -4.32
C PRO A 144 -19.35 -1.87 -4.04
N ASN A 145 -19.47 -3.20 -4.19
CA ASN A 145 -18.43 -4.17 -3.84
C ASN A 145 -17.95 -4.12 -2.37
N GLY A 146 -18.76 -3.55 -1.47
CA GLY A 146 -18.42 -3.36 -0.05
C GLY A 146 -18.60 -4.60 0.82
N VAL A 147 -18.95 -5.76 0.27
CA VAL A 147 -19.13 -7.01 1.01
C VAL A 147 -18.05 -7.99 0.57
N VAL A 148 -17.03 -8.16 1.41
CA VAL A 148 -15.82 -8.90 1.03
C VAL A 148 -15.27 -9.76 2.16
N LYS A 149 -14.58 -10.83 1.79
CA LYS A 149 -13.66 -11.58 2.66
C LYS A 149 -12.23 -11.25 2.23
N LYS A 150 -11.50 -10.52 3.07
CA LYS A 150 -10.10 -10.15 2.83
C LYS A 150 -9.16 -11.22 3.38
N THR A 151 -8.36 -11.83 2.52
CA THR A 151 -7.38 -12.88 2.89
C THR A 151 -5.97 -12.38 2.60
N ARG A 152 -5.11 -12.32 3.63
CA ARG A 152 -3.70 -11.96 3.48
C ARG A 152 -2.95 -13.10 2.78
N ILE A 153 -2.25 -12.79 1.68
CA ILE A 153 -1.39 -13.74 0.97
C ILE A 153 0.04 -13.60 1.47
N ALA A 154 0.60 -12.40 1.39
CA ALA A 154 2.00 -12.17 1.75
C ALA A 154 2.25 -10.73 2.20
N ASP A 155 3.30 -10.56 3.01
CA ASP A 155 3.83 -9.27 3.46
C ASP A 155 5.32 -9.17 3.19
N LEU A 156 5.75 -8.06 2.60
CA LEU A 156 7.15 -7.66 2.47
C LEU A 156 7.37 -6.37 3.25
N ASN A 157 8.32 -6.39 4.19
CA ASN A 157 8.59 -5.25 5.07
C ASN A 157 9.94 -4.64 4.69
N VAL A 158 10.01 -3.31 4.63
CA VAL A 158 11.25 -2.59 4.31
C VAL A 158 11.57 -1.62 5.43
N PHE A 159 12.77 -1.77 6.00
CA PHE A 159 13.30 -0.87 7.02
C PHE A 159 14.04 0.27 6.36
N CYS A 160 13.76 1.50 6.77
CA CYS A 160 14.40 2.70 6.21
C CYS A 160 15.16 3.44 7.33
N PRO A 161 16.45 3.12 7.58
CA PRO A 161 17.21 3.62 8.74
C PRO A 161 17.40 5.14 8.76
N THR A 162 17.42 5.78 7.59
CA THR A 162 17.64 7.23 7.44
C THR A 162 16.34 8.03 7.37
N GLN A 163 15.20 7.37 7.48
CA GLN A 163 13.87 7.96 7.34
C GLN A 163 13.07 7.76 8.63
N PRO A 164 12.05 8.59 8.92
CA PRO A 164 11.23 8.46 10.12
C PRO A 164 10.26 7.28 10.08
N PHE A 165 9.94 6.80 8.88
CA PHE A 165 9.01 5.70 8.64
C PHE A 165 9.69 4.55 7.92
N ASP A 166 9.14 3.36 8.15
CA ASP A 166 9.32 2.12 7.40
C ASP A 166 8.07 1.89 6.53
N TYR A 167 8.07 0.85 5.70
CA TYR A 167 6.86 0.48 4.98
C TYR A 167 6.68 -1.03 4.83
N ARG A 168 5.43 -1.43 4.58
CA ARG A 168 5.03 -2.80 4.29
C ARG A 168 4.23 -2.86 3.02
N ILE A 169 4.65 -3.67 2.06
CA ILE A 169 3.85 -4.06 0.90
C ILE A 169 3.08 -5.32 1.29
N SER A 170 1.75 -5.28 1.17
CA SER A 170 0.84 -6.38 1.47
C SER A 170 0.14 -6.81 0.17
N ILE A 171 0.03 -8.12 -0.04
CA ILE A 171 -0.80 -8.70 -1.09
C ILE A 171 -1.96 -9.40 -0.41
N ASN A 172 -3.18 -9.03 -0.78
CA ASN A 172 -4.41 -9.61 -0.27
C ASN A 172 -5.28 -10.10 -1.43
N ILE A 173 -6.20 -11.02 -1.13
CA ILE A 173 -7.35 -11.31 -1.99
C ILE A 173 -8.59 -10.72 -1.31
N GLU A 174 -9.33 -9.87 -2.02
CA GLU A 174 -10.64 -9.37 -1.57
C GLU A 174 -11.76 -10.12 -2.30
N THR A 175 -12.11 -11.30 -1.81
CA THR A 175 -13.17 -12.12 -2.41
C THR A 175 -14.53 -11.45 -2.20
N PRO A 176 -15.31 -11.14 -3.24
CA PRO A 176 -16.69 -10.67 -3.09
C PRO A 176 -17.54 -11.73 -2.39
N MET A 177 -18.31 -11.31 -1.39
CA MET A 177 -19.17 -12.19 -0.60
C MET A 177 -20.63 -11.75 -0.72
N TYR A 178 -21.55 -12.69 -0.48
CA TYR A 178 -22.94 -12.34 -0.20
C TYR A 178 -23.07 -11.67 1.15
N LEU A 179 -24.18 -10.96 1.37
CA LEU A 179 -24.48 -10.41 2.68
C LEU A 179 -24.59 -11.54 3.72
N PRO A 180 -24.04 -11.34 4.93
CA PRO A 180 -24.18 -12.29 6.02
C PRO A 180 -25.66 -12.63 6.27
N GLN A 181 -25.97 -13.92 6.47
CA GLN A 181 -27.30 -14.40 6.83
C GLN A 181 -27.84 -13.71 8.09
N SER A 182 -26.97 -13.43 9.07
CA SER A 182 -27.35 -12.71 10.29
C SER A 182 -26.45 -11.52 10.56
N MET A 183 -26.99 -10.32 10.30
CA MET A 183 -26.30 -9.05 10.59
C MET A 183 -26.50 -8.54 12.03
N SER A 184 -27.10 -9.36 12.90
CA SER A 184 -27.53 -8.98 14.26
C SER A 184 -26.39 -8.92 15.29
N HIS A 185 -25.30 -9.66 15.05
CA HIS A 185 -24.19 -9.80 16.01
C HIS A 185 -22.85 -9.53 15.32
N PRO A 186 -22.52 -8.25 15.04
CA PRO A 186 -21.21 -7.91 14.51
C PRO A 186 -20.12 -8.23 15.54
N THR A 187 -19.00 -8.77 15.08
CA THR A 187 -17.84 -9.07 15.94
C THR A 187 -17.02 -7.82 16.24
N PHE A 188 -16.97 -6.89 15.28
CA PHE A 188 -16.21 -5.66 15.36
C PHE A 188 -16.79 -4.61 14.41
N SER A 189 -16.61 -3.33 14.73
CA SER A 189 -16.96 -2.22 13.85
C SER A 189 -16.00 -1.05 14.03
N ARG A 190 -15.73 -0.36 12.94
CA ARG A 190 -14.90 0.86 12.91
C ARG A 190 -15.45 1.85 11.90
N GLU A 191 -15.27 3.13 12.21
CA GLU A 191 -15.53 4.23 11.28
C GLU A 191 -14.23 4.63 10.59
N LYS A 192 -14.33 4.98 9.31
CA LYS A 192 -13.21 5.38 8.47
C LYS A 192 -13.52 6.71 7.81
N ASP A 193 -12.64 7.68 8.00
CA ASP A 193 -12.66 8.97 7.31
C ASP A 193 -11.46 9.00 6.34
N ARG A 194 -11.73 8.87 5.05
CA ARG A 194 -10.71 8.59 4.02
C ARG A 194 -10.65 9.67 2.96
N LEU A 195 -9.46 10.22 2.79
CA LEU A 195 -9.08 11.12 1.71
C LEU A 195 -8.27 10.32 0.68
N SER A 196 -8.84 10.08 -0.49
CA SER A 196 -8.23 9.31 -1.56
C SER A 196 -7.75 10.23 -2.68
N TYR A 197 -6.49 10.07 -3.06
CA TYR A 197 -5.82 10.84 -4.11
C TYR A 197 -5.37 9.89 -5.21
N ILE A 198 -5.88 10.09 -6.43
CA ILE A 198 -5.74 9.12 -7.50
C ILE A 198 -4.94 9.75 -8.64
N GLN A 199 -3.82 9.13 -9.00
CA GLN A 199 -3.04 9.53 -10.17
C GLN A 199 -2.57 8.28 -10.92
N GLN A 200 -2.90 8.21 -12.21
CA GLN A 200 -2.59 7.06 -13.07
C GLN A 200 -3.08 5.74 -12.44
N ASN A 201 -2.18 4.75 -12.26
CA ASN A 201 -2.50 3.44 -11.70
C ASN A 201 -2.37 3.38 -10.15
N PHE A 202 -2.19 4.52 -9.49
CA PHE A 202 -1.99 4.57 -8.05
C PHE A 202 -3.10 5.36 -7.37
N SER A 203 -3.49 4.89 -6.20
CA SER A 203 -4.34 5.62 -5.27
C SER A 203 -3.59 5.75 -3.94
N ILE A 204 -3.61 6.94 -3.37
CA ILE A 204 -2.99 7.28 -2.10
C ILE A 204 -4.13 7.58 -1.14
N ASP A 205 -4.27 6.74 -0.13
CA ASP A 205 -5.33 6.81 0.86
C ASP A 205 -4.77 7.33 2.18
N LEU A 206 -5.24 8.50 2.60
CA LEU A 206 -4.99 9.05 3.92
C LEU A 206 -6.25 8.82 4.76
N THR A 207 -6.17 7.89 5.71
CA THR A 207 -7.35 7.38 6.43
C THR A 207 -7.22 7.63 7.92
N GLN A 208 -8.28 8.16 8.54
CA GLN A 208 -8.47 8.13 9.98
C GLN A 208 -9.42 7.00 10.34
N VAL A 209 -9.00 6.10 11.23
CA VAL A 209 -9.78 4.95 11.68
C VAL A 209 -10.16 5.14 13.14
N ILE A 210 -11.45 5.04 13.44
CA ILE A 210 -12.01 5.14 14.79
C ILE A 210 -12.66 3.80 15.13
N GLU A 211 -12.09 3.08 16.08
CA GLU A 211 -12.66 1.82 16.56
C GLU A 211 -13.71 2.09 17.64
N ALA A 212 -14.83 1.36 17.59
CA ALA A 212 -15.94 1.58 18.53
C ALA A 212 -15.55 1.36 20.02
N ASN A 213 -14.55 0.51 20.27
CA ASN A 213 -14.00 0.22 21.60
C ASN A 213 -12.91 1.22 22.05
N ARG A 214 -12.38 2.05 21.14
CA ARG A 214 -11.31 3.04 21.41
C ARG A 214 -11.56 4.37 20.68
N PRO A 215 -12.70 5.03 20.92
CA PRO A 215 -13.11 6.21 20.16
C PRO A 215 -12.19 7.43 20.38
N SER A 216 -11.45 7.48 21.50
CA SER A 216 -10.53 8.58 21.82
C SER A 216 -9.13 8.44 21.23
N GLU A 217 -8.82 7.31 20.59
CA GLU A 217 -7.49 6.98 20.06
C GLU A 217 -7.59 6.65 18.56
N PRO A 218 -7.87 7.65 17.71
CA PRO A 218 -7.92 7.41 16.27
C PRO A 218 -6.56 6.97 15.75
N LEU A 219 -6.57 5.97 14.86
CA LEU A 219 -5.40 5.61 14.08
C LEU A 219 -5.36 6.46 12.82
N HIS A 220 -4.15 6.87 12.43
CA HIS A 220 -3.91 7.65 11.23
C HIS A 220 -3.03 6.81 10.29
N GLU A 221 -3.62 6.36 9.18
CA GLU A 221 -2.98 5.46 8.22
C GLU A 221 -2.72 6.21 6.91
N LEU A 222 -1.62 5.87 6.24
CA LEU A 222 -1.29 6.33 4.89
C LEU A 222 -0.89 5.11 4.06
N GLU A 223 -1.64 4.90 2.98
CA GLU A 223 -1.56 3.73 2.13
C GLU A 223 -1.37 4.17 0.67
N ILE A 224 -0.60 3.42 -0.11
CA ILE A 224 -0.56 3.51 -1.56
C ILE A 224 -1.04 2.17 -2.11
N GLU A 225 -2.04 2.18 -2.98
CA GLU A 225 -2.59 0.99 -3.62
C GLU A 225 -2.40 1.04 -5.15
N ILE A 226 -2.18 -0.13 -5.75
CA ILE A 226 -2.21 -0.31 -7.20
C ILE A 226 -3.67 -0.54 -7.61
N ARG A 227 -4.21 0.31 -8.48
CA ARG A 227 -5.63 0.30 -8.84
C ARG A 227 -6.00 -0.80 -9.81
N ASP A 228 -5.18 -1.00 -10.84
CA ASP A 228 -5.33 -2.02 -11.85
C ASP A 228 -4.24 -3.08 -11.68
N VAL A 229 -4.48 -3.98 -10.72
CA VAL A 229 -3.59 -5.12 -10.47
C VAL A 229 -3.61 -6.11 -11.64
N ASN A 230 -4.72 -6.21 -12.38
CA ASN A 230 -4.80 -7.09 -13.55
C ASN A 230 -3.85 -6.62 -14.65
N TYR A 231 -3.81 -5.31 -14.91
CA TYR A 231 -2.84 -4.72 -15.84
C TYR A 231 -1.40 -4.94 -15.36
N LEU A 232 -1.12 -4.74 -14.07
CA LEU A 232 0.21 -5.05 -13.51
C LEU A 232 0.60 -6.51 -13.74
N MET A 233 -0.31 -7.46 -13.48
CA MET A 233 -0.06 -8.89 -13.65
C MET A 233 0.07 -9.30 -15.12
N HIS A 234 -0.60 -8.60 -16.04
CA HIS A 234 -0.37 -8.77 -17.47
C HIS A 234 1.07 -8.42 -17.84
N LEU A 235 1.58 -7.26 -17.41
CA LEU A 235 2.98 -6.87 -17.62
C LEU A 235 3.96 -7.87 -16.98
N ALA A 236 3.64 -8.35 -15.77
CA ALA A 236 4.47 -9.34 -15.08
C ALA A 236 4.57 -10.64 -15.88
N ASN A 237 3.47 -11.13 -16.45
CA ASN A 237 3.48 -12.34 -17.26
C ASN A 237 4.29 -12.16 -18.55
N GLU A 238 4.23 -10.99 -19.20
CA GLU A 238 5.09 -10.67 -20.34
C GLU A 238 6.57 -10.66 -19.96
N ALA A 239 6.92 -10.06 -18.82
CA ALA A 239 8.28 -10.03 -18.30
C ALA A 239 8.86 -11.44 -18.06
N GLN A 240 8.05 -12.37 -17.54
CA GLN A 240 8.49 -13.75 -17.30
C GLN A 240 8.75 -14.55 -18.58
N GLN A 241 8.10 -14.23 -19.70
CA GLN A 241 8.39 -14.88 -20.99
C GLN A 241 9.78 -14.48 -21.51
N ILE A 242 10.24 -13.27 -21.19
CA ILE A 242 11.51 -12.71 -21.69
C ILE A 242 12.70 -13.13 -20.80
N LYS A 243 12.48 -13.37 -19.50
CA LYS A 243 13.52 -13.82 -18.54
C LYS A 243 14.24 -15.12 -18.89
N GLY A 244 13.72 -15.92 -19.83
CA GLY A 244 14.38 -17.13 -20.32
C GLY A 244 15.60 -16.86 -21.21
N GLU A 245 15.79 -15.63 -21.68
CA GLU A 245 16.93 -15.20 -22.47
C GLU A 245 18.02 -14.63 -21.55
N SER A 246 19.29 -14.93 -21.84
CA SER A 246 20.42 -14.85 -20.89
C SER A 246 20.79 -13.46 -20.35
N ASP A 247 20.03 -12.41 -20.67
CA ASP A 247 20.22 -11.06 -20.15
C ASP A 247 18.96 -10.63 -19.40
N ARG A 248 19.07 -10.38 -18.08
CA ARG A 248 17.96 -9.80 -17.31
C ARG A 248 17.72 -8.37 -17.81
N VAL A 249 16.72 -8.20 -18.68
CA VAL A 249 16.32 -6.90 -19.22
C VAL A 249 15.32 -6.25 -18.27
N TRP A 250 15.50 -4.96 -18.00
CA TRP A 250 14.52 -4.12 -17.29
C TRP A 250 13.22 -4.02 -18.10
N THR A 251 12.07 -4.42 -17.53
CA THR A 251 10.79 -4.45 -18.25
C THR A 251 9.80 -3.41 -17.72
N GLN A 252 8.67 -3.27 -18.42
CA GLN A 252 7.57 -2.38 -17.99
C GLN A 252 6.96 -2.78 -16.65
N PHE A 253 7.07 -4.06 -16.26
CA PHE A 253 6.65 -4.51 -14.94
C PHE A 253 7.57 -3.94 -13.85
N GLU A 254 8.90 -4.02 -14.01
CA GLU A 254 9.83 -3.37 -13.09
C GLU A 254 9.68 -1.85 -13.08
N ASP A 255 9.37 -1.20 -14.21
CA ASP A 255 9.04 0.23 -14.25
C ASP A 255 7.85 0.57 -13.33
N HIS A 256 6.76 -0.21 -13.38
CA HIS A 256 5.60 0.03 -12.53
C HIS A 256 5.92 -0.16 -11.05
N VAL A 257 6.70 -1.18 -10.71
CA VAL A 257 7.17 -1.41 -9.34
C VAL A 257 8.09 -0.27 -8.90
N LEU A 258 8.97 0.23 -9.77
CA LEU A 258 9.83 1.36 -9.47
C LEU A 258 9.01 2.65 -9.23
N VAL A 259 7.93 2.90 -9.99
CA VAL A 259 7.02 4.03 -9.74
C VAL A 259 6.34 3.90 -8.37
N LEU A 260 5.86 2.70 -8.00
CA LEU A 260 5.33 2.44 -6.66
C LEU A 260 6.36 2.80 -5.57
N LEU A 261 7.58 2.29 -5.71
CA LEU A 261 8.66 2.54 -4.75
C LEU A 261 9.03 4.02 -4.66
N ASN A 262 9.07 4.72 -5.79
CA ASN A 262 9.34 6.15 -5.82
C ASN A 262 8.23 6.95 -5.12
N ASN A 263 6.96 6.60 -5.33
CA ASN A 263 5.84 7.22 -4.62
C ASN A 263 5.96 7.01 -3.10
N ILE A 264 6.24 5.78 -2.65
CA ILE A 264 6.45 5.46 -1.23
C ILE A 264 7.62 6.29 -0.67
N ARG A 265 8.78 6.26 -1.34
CA ARG A 265 9.99 6.99 -0.92
C ARG A 265 9.74 8.49 -0.84
N LEU A 266 8.99 9.07 -1.79
CA LEU A 266 8.67 10.50 -1.79
C LEU A 266 7.69 10.87 -0.68
N LEU A 267 6.68 10.04 -0.40
CA LEU A 267 5.81 10.25 0.76
C LEU A 267 6.61 10.21 2.07
N ILE A 268 7.48 9.22 2.23
CA ILE A 268 8.31 9.12 3.45
C ILE A 268 9.24 10.33 3.59
N ARG A 269 9.90 10.77 2.52
CA ARG A 269 10.82 11.92 2.55
C ARG A 269 10.11 13.23 2.86
N ASN A 270 8.86 13.39 2.42
CA ASN A 270 8.06 14.60 2.64
C ASN A 270 7.20 14.55 3.92
N HIS A 271 7.57 13.72 4.91
CA HIS A 271 6.87 13.62 6.21
C HIS A 271 6.76 14.92 7.01
N ASP A 272 7.60 15.91 6.71
CA ASP A 272 7.68 17.22 7.33
C ASP A 272 7.40 18.35 6.32
N PHE A 273 6.72 18.04 5.21
CA PHE A 273 6.35 19.02 4.18
C PHE A 273 5.73 20.30 4.76
N GLY A 274 6.24 21.46 4.32
CA GLY A 274 5.77 22.77 4.77
C GLY A 274 6.25 23.18 6.17
N SER A 275 7.05 22.37 6.87
CA SER A 275 7.57 22.67 8.21
C SER A 275 8.77 23.63 8.22
N GLY A 276 9.18 24.17 7.06
CA GLY A 276 10.30 25.11 6.96
C GLY A 276 11.69 24.48 7.19
N GLY A 277 11.80 23.16 7.15
CA GLY A 277 13.06 22.43 7.35
C GLY A 277 13.64 21.89 6.04
N ARG A 278 14.54 22.67 5.44
CA ARG A 278 15.40 22.39 4.26
C ARG A 278 14.73 22.02 2.93
#